data_AF-A0A946HYE0-F1
#
_entry.id   AF-A0A946HYE0-F1
#
_cell.length_a   1.000
_cell.length_b   1.000
_cell.length_c   1.000
_cell.angle_alpha   90.00
_cell.angle_beta   90.00
_cell.angle_gamma   90.00
#
_symmetry.space_group_name_H-M   'P 1'
#
loop_
_entity.id
_entity.type
_entity.pdbx_description
1 polymer ?
#
loop_
_entity_poly.entity_id
_entity_poly.type
_entity_poly.pdbx_seq_one_letter_code
_entity_poly.pdbx_strand_id
1 'polypeptide(L)' 'VEMTGQAGAGMVTVTLNGKGEMRGLKMDNSLKDGDIEVMEDLIVAAHNDAKRRVEEYSQEEMGKLTGGLNLPAGMKLPF' A
#
# COMPACT_ATOMS: atom_id res chain seq x y z
N VAL A 1 0.80 -9.63 -6.51
CA VAL A 1 0.95 -9.31 -5.08
C VAL A 1 -0.22 -8.44 -4.65
N GLU A 2 -0.67 -8.62 -3.42
CA GLU A 2 -1.63 -7.74 -2.75
C GLU A 2 -0.97 -7.19 -1.49
N MET A 3 -1.24 -5.92 -1.20
CA MET A 3 -0.76 -5.24 -0.02
C MET A 3 -1.94 -4.73 0.78
N THR A 4 -1.92 -5.02 2.07
CA THR A 4 -2.97 -4.63 2.99
C THR A 4 -2.48 -3.48 3.84
N GLY A 5 -3.24 -2.39 3.93
CA GLY A 5 -3.08 -1.25 4.82
C GLY A 5 -4.11 -1.27 5.94
N GLN A 6 -3.79 -0.65 7.08
CA GLN A 6 -4.69 -0.63 8.22
C GLN A 6 -4.70 0.72 8.95
N ALA A 7 -5.81 1.03 9.61
CA ALA A 7 -5.96 2.17 10.49
C ALA A 7 -6.81 1.80 11.72
N GLY A 8 -6.74 2.64 12.76
CA GLY A 8 -7.53 2.46 13.98
C GLY A 8 -7.25 1.11 14.65
N ALA A 9 -5.98 0.73 14.81
CA ALA A 9 -5.57 -0.57 15.35
C ALA A 9 -6.17 -1.80 14.62
N GLY A 10 -6.45 -1.67 13.33
CA GLY A 10 -7.03 -2.75 12.51
C GLY A 10 -8.55 -2.67 12.35
N MET A 11 -9.20 -1.66 12.95
CA MET A 11 -10.63 -1.41 12.76
C MET A 11 -10.99 -1.15 11.29
N VAL A 12 -10.08 -0.57 10.50
CA VAL A 12 -10.24 -0.46 9.05
C VAL A 12 -9.04 -1.09 8.37
N THR A 13 -9.32 -1.94 7.38
CA THR A 13 -8.30 -2.64 6.59
C THR A 13 -8.62 -2.47 5.10
N VAL A 14 -7.67 -1.96 4.32
CA VAL A 14 -7.77 -1.77 2.86
C VAL A 14 -6.77 -2.67 2.17
N THR A 15 -7.19 -3.41 1.15
CA THR A 15 -6.30 -4.23 0.32
C THR A 15 -6.19 -3.63 -1.07
N LEU A 16 -4.97 -3.35 -1.51
CA LEU A 16 -4.63 -2.89 -2.85
C LEU A 16 -3.85 -3.97 -3.60
N ASN A 17 -4.03 -4.07 -4.91
CA ASN A 17 -3.09 -4.85 -5.74
C ASN A 17 -1.82 -4.03 -6.04
N GLY A 18 -0.82 -4.66 -6.66
CA GLY A 18 0.42 -4.00 -7.06
C GLY A 18 0.28 -2.84 -8.07
N LYS A 19 -0.92 -2.58 -8.62
CA LYS A 19 -1.21 -1.40 -9.45
C LYS A 19 -1.87 -0.26 -8.66
N GLY A 20 -2.09 -0.46 -7.35
CA GLY A 20 -2.80 0.49 -6.50
C GLY A 20 -4.33 0.42 -6.60
N GLU A 21 -4.89 -0.55 -7.34
CA GLU A 21 -6.34 -0.72 -7.41
C GLU A 21 -6.86 -1.37 -6.13
N MET A 22 -7.92 -0.81 -5.55
CA MET A 22 -8.56 -1.37 -4.35
C MET A 22 -9.27 -2.69 -4.67
N ARG A 23 -8.91 -3.74 -3.94
CA ARG A 23 -9.47 -5.09 -4.06
C ARG A 23 -10.37 -5.47 -2.89
N GLY A 24 -10.20 -4.81 -1.75
CA GLY A 24 -11.06 -5.04 -0.59
C GLY A 24 -10.99 -3.93 0.45
N LEU A 25 -12.10 -3.81 1.17
CA LEU A 25 -12.25 -2.98 2.36
C LEU A 25 -12.93 -3.84 3.42
N LYS A 26 -12.37 -3.89 4.62
CA LYS A 26 -12.97 -4.50 5.80
C LYS A 26 -13.02 -3.48 6.92
N MET A 27 -14.13 -3.48 7.65
CA MET A 27 -14.33 -2.62 8.81
C MET A 27 -14.82 -3.48 9.98
N ASP A 28 -14.33 -3.17 11.17
CA ASP A 28 -14.80 -3.79 12.40
C ASP A 28 -16.21 -3.30 12.74
N ASN A 29 -17.01 -4.18 13.36
CA ASN A 29 -18.41 -3.87 13.67
C ASN A 29 -18.56 -2.76 14.73
N SER A 30 -17.52 -2.46 15.52
CA SER A 30 -17.50 -1.33 16.46
C SER A 30 -17.67 0.04 15.78
N LEU A 31 -17.36 0.16 14.49
CA LEU A 31 -17.51 1.41 13.73
C LEU A 31 -18.95 1.68 13.29
N LYS A 32 -19.86 0.70 13.37
CA LYS A 32 -21.22 0.81 12.82
C LYS A 32 -22.05 1.96 13.40
N ASP A 33 -21.90 2.19 14.70
CA ASP A 33 -22.61 3.23 15.44
C ASP A 33 -21.68 4.42 15.79
N GLY A 34 -20.52 4.49 15.12
CA GLY A 34 -19.51 5.53 15.31
C GLY A 34 -19.79 6.81 14.51
N ASP A 35 -18.93 7.80 14.72
CA ASP A 35 -18.95 9.04 13.94
C ASP A 35 -18.47 8.80 12.50
N ILE A 36 -19.25 9.25 11.52
CA ILE A 36 -18.95 9.10 10.10
C ILE A 36 -17.63 9.80 9.76
N GLU A 37 -17.34 10.97 10.33
CA GLU A 37 -16.10 11.70 10.06
C GLU A 37 -14.88 10.87 10.48
N VAL A 38 -14.98 10.17 11.62
CA VAL A 38 -13.92 9.27 12.09
C VAL A 38 -13.77 8.06 11.17
N MET A 39 -14.87 7.48 10.69
CA MET A 39 -14.82 6.36 9.74
C MET A 39 -14.15 6.75 8.43
N GLU A 40 -14.47 7.92 7.90
CA GLU A 40 -13.88 8.46 6.67
C GLU A 40 -12.36 8.66 6.83
N ASP A 41 -11.93 9.27 7.93
CA ASP A 41 -10.51 9.47 8.24
C ASP A 41 -9.76 8.14 8.36
N LEU A 42 -10.36 7.13 9.00
CA LEU A 42 -9.77 5.80 9.12
C LEU A 42 -9.63 5.11 7.75
N ILE A 43 -10.61 5.25 6.85
CA ILE A 43 -10.53 4.70 5.50
C ILE A 43 -9.39 5.37 4.71
N VAL A 44 -9.27 6.70 4.79
CA VAL A 44 -8.19 7.45 4.14
C VAL A 44 -6.84 7.00 4.69
N ALA A 45 -6.70 6.90 6.01
CA ALA A 45 -5.47 6.45 6.65
C ALA A 45 -5.08 5.02 6.23
N ALA A 46 -6.04 4.07 6.22
CA ALA A 46 -5.78 2.69 5.82
C ALA A 46 -5.41 2.58 4.33
N HIS A 47 -6.05 3.37 3.47
CA HIS A 47 -5.70 3.42 2.05
C HIS A 47 -4.27 3.94 1.84
N ASN A 48 -3.89 5.02 2.51
CA ASN A 48 -2.55 5.59 2.41
C ASN A 48 -1.48 4.63 2.95
N ASP A 49 -1.77 3.90 4.02
CA ASP A 49 -0.90 2.84 4.55
C ASP A 49 -0.70 1.70 3.53
N ALA A 50 -1.78 1.25 2.86
CA ALA A 50 -1.71 0.23 1.82
C ALA A 50 -0.90 0.72 0.61
N LYS A 51 -1.14 1.96 0.18
CA LYS A 51 -0.45 2.58 -0.96
C LYS A 51 1.05 2.69 -0.69
N ARG A 52 1.45 3.13 0.51
CA ARG A 52 2.86 3.19 0.90
C ARG A 52 3.53 1.82 0.79
N ARG A 53 2.87 0.74 1.22
CA ARG A 53 3.38 -0.64 1.07
C ARG A 53 3.50 -1.07 -0.39
N VAL A 54 2.57 -0.67 -1.26
CA VAL A 54 2.68 -0.91 -2.71
C VAL A 54 3.90 -0.20 -3.30
N GLU A 55 4.14 1.05 -2.91
CA GLU A 55 5.29 1.83 -3.36
C GLU A 55 6.62 1.25 -2.86
N GLU A 56 6.69 0.88 -1.57
CA GLU A 56 7.82 0.19 -0.96
C GLU A 56 8.14 -1.12 -1.69
N TYR A 57 7.12 -1.95 -1.96
CA TYR A 57 7.28 -3.18 -2.73
C TYR A 57 7.81 -2.93 -4.14
N SER A 58 7.25 -1.94 -4.84
CA SER A 58 7.68 -1.59 -6.20
C SER A 58 9.15 -1.16 -6.23
N GLN A 59 9.57 -0.34 -5.26
CA GLN A 59 10.96 0.08 -5.11
C GLN A 59 11.89 -1.10 -4.77
N GLU A 60 11.47 -2.00 -3.89
CA GLU A 60 12.23 -3.19 -3.52
C GLU A 60 12.45 -4.11 -4.74
N GLU A 61 11.40 -4.37 -5.51
CA GLU A 61 11.51 -5.21 -6.71
C GLU A 61 12.37 -4.56 -7.79
N MET A 62 12.28 -3.23 -7.97
CA MET A 62 13.18 -2.50 -8.87
C MET A 62 14.64 -2.55 -8.39
N GLY A 63 14.86 -2.48 -7.07
CA GLY A 63 16.17 -2.64 -6.45
C GLY A 63 16.75 -4.05 -6.65
N LYS A 64 15.92 -5.09 -6.56
CA LYS A 64 16.34 -6.48 -6.85
C LYS A 64 16.70 -6.68 -8.32
N LEU A 65 15.93 -6.10 -9.24
CA LEU A 65 16.24 -6.17 -10.67
C LEU A 65 17.54 -5.43 -11.00
N THR A 66 17.73 -4.22 -10.47
CA THR A 66 18.95 -3.43 -10.71
C THR A 66 20.16 -3.94 -9.93
N GLY A 67 19.96 -4.59 -8.78
CA GLY A 67 21.03 -5.23 -7.99
C GLY A 67 21.40 -6.64 -8.46
N GLY A 68 20.50 -7.35 -9.15
CA GLY A 68 20.77 -8.63 -9.80
C GLY A 68 21.42 -8.47 -11.18
N LEU A 69 21.23 -7.32 -11.81
CA LEU A 69 22.05 -6.89 -12.93
C LEU A 69 23.33 -6.29 -12.35
N ASN A 70 24.45 -7.02 -12.41
CA ASN A 70 25.78 -6.40 -12.33
C ASN A 70 25.90 -5.44 -13.54
N LEU A 71 25.24 -4.29 -13.48
CA LEU A 71 25.29 -3.28 -14.52
C LEU A 71 26.74 -2.81 -14.58
N PRO A 72 27.46 -3.02 -15.70
CA PRO A 72 28.82 -2.57 -15.84
C PRO A 72 28.91 -1.08 -15.53
N ALA A 73 29.91 -0.69 -14.75
CA ALA A 73 30.13 0.70 -14.38
C ALA A 73 30.15 1.57 -15.65
N GLY A 74 29.14 2.44 -15.82
CA GLY A 74 29.01 3.35 -16.97
C GLY A 74 27.71 3.23 -17.78
N MET A 75 26.83 2.26 -17.50
CA MET A 75 25.56 2.16 -18.22
C MET A 75 24.51 3.14 -17.65
N LYS A 76 24.48 4.36 -18.19
CA LYS A 76 23.39 5.34 -17.99
C LYS A 76 22.14 4.78 -18.67
N LEU A 77 21.12 4.41 -17.89
CA LEU A 77 19.82 4.03 -18.44
C LEU A 77 19.20 5.27 -19.13
N PRO A 78 18.83 5.20 -20.41
CA PRO A 78 18.25 6.33 -21.12
C PRO A 78 16.75 6.42 -20.80
N PHE A 79 16.42 7.04 -19.67
CA PHE A 79 15.09 7.58 -19.40
C PHE A 79 15.24 8.96 -18.76
#